data_AF-A0AAV3W7A6-F1
#
_entry.id   AF-A0AAV3W7A6-F1
#
_cell.length_a   1.000
_cell.length_b   1.000
_cell.length_c   1.000
_cell.angle_alpha   90.00
_cell.angle_beta   90.00
_cell.angle_gamma   90.00
#
_symmetry.space_group_name_H-M   'P 1'
#
loop_
_entity.id
_entity.type
_entity.pdbx_description
1 polymer ?
#
loop_
_entity_poly.entity_id
_entity_poly.type
_entity_poly.pdbx_seq_one_letter_code
_entity_poly.pdbx_strand_id
1 'polypeptide(L)'
;MDFAQYITQNALILIPALYIVGMVIKNTEKINDKYIPMILLFLGILGAVGIMGPSVESVIQGILVTGATVYTNQLIKQSCKKE
;
A
#
# COMPACT_ATOMS: atom_id res chain seq x y z
N MET A 1 10.51 13.35 9.65
CA MET A 1 10.68 12.90 8.25
C MET A 1 9.32 12.96 7.59
N ASP A 2 9.09 13.96 6.73
CA ASP A 2 7.86 14.09 5.96
C ASP A 2 7.84 13.05 4.83
N PHE A 3 7.47 11.80 5.14
CA PHE A 3 7.40 10.73 4.15
C PHE A 3 6.44 11.06 2.99
N ALA A 4 5.45 11.92 3.24
CA ALA A 4 4.53 12.42 2.22
C ALA A 4 5.24 13.25 1.13
N GLN A 5 6.35 13.93 1.44
CA GLN A 5 7.13 14.69 0.45
C GLN A 5 7.88 13.80 -0.54
N TYR A 6 8.14 12.54 -0.16
CA TYR A 6 8.81 11.58 -1.03
C TYR A 6 7.85 10.83 -1.95
N ILE A 7 6.54 10.93 -1.74
CA ILE A 7 5.53 10.30 -2.59
C ILE A 7 5.06 11.29 -3.65
N THR A 8 5.23 10.91 -4.92
CA THR A 8 4.80 11.75 -6.04
C THR A 8 3.28 11.87 -6.07
N GLN A 9 2.73 13.02 -6.49
CA GLN A 9 1.27 13.23 -6.58
C GLN A 9 0.54 12.12 -7.37
N ASN A 10 1.19 11.61 -8.43
CA ASN A 10 0.67 10.52 -9.25
C ASN A 10 0.58 9.18 -8.50
N ALA A 11 1.44 8.96 -7.49
CA ALA A 11 1.48 7.74 -6.69
C ALA A 11 0.56 7.81 -5.46
N LEU A 12 0.13 9.01 -5.03
CA LEU A 12 -0.80 9.19 -3.90
C LEU A 12 -2.15 8.49 -4.13
N ILE A 13 -2.63 8.41 -5.38
CA ILE A 13 -3.88 7.72 -5.71
C ILE A 13 -3.81 6.20 -5.49
N LEU A 14 -2.60 5.62 -5.50
CA LEU A 14 -2.42 4.20 -5.19
C LEU A 14 -2.71 3.88 -3.73
N ILE A 15 -2.52 4.82 -2.79
CA ILE A 15 -2.71 4.58 -1.36
C ILE A 15 -4.16 4.15 -1.06
N PRO A 16 -5.21 4.92 -1.40
CA PRO A 16 -6.59 4.49 -1.17
C PRO A 16 -6.97 3.28 -2.03
N ALA A 17 -6.42 3.14 -3.24
CA ALA A 17 -6.69 1.98 -4.10
C ALA A 17 -6.16 0.68 -3.49
N LEU A 18 -4.90 0.65 -3.06
CA LEU A 18 -4.28 -0.49 -2.37
C LEU A 18 -4.97 -0.79 -1.04
N TYR A 19 -5.46 0.24 -0.33
CA TYR A 19 -6.22 0.03 0.91
C TYR A 19 -7.52 -0.73 0.65
N ILE A 20 -8.30 -0.32 -0.36
CA ILE A 20 -9.53 -1.01 -0.74
C ILE A 20 -9.24 -2.45 -1.17
N VAL A 21 -8.23 -2.65 -2.01
CA VAL A 21 -7.81 -4.00 -2.43
C VAL A 21 -7.40 -4.85 -1.23
N GLY A 22 -6.64 -4.28 -0.29
CA GLY A 22 -6.23 -4.95 0.94
C GLY A 22 -7.42 -5.37 1.80
N MET A 23 -8.44 -4.52 1.91
CA MET A 23 -9.69 -4.86 2.61
C MET A 23 -10.46 -5.97 1.89
N VAL A 24 -10.55 -5.95 0.56
CA VAL A 24 -11.23 -7.01 -0.22
C VAL A 24 -10.55 -8.36 -0.02
N ILE A 25 -9.21 -8.38 -0.12
CA ILE A 25 -8.41 -9.59 0.12
C ILE A 25 -8.61 -10.07 1.56
N LYS A 26 -8.60 -9.15 2.53
CA LYS A 26 -8.79 -9.50 3.95
C LYS A 26 -10.16 -10.08 4.26
N ASN A 27 -11.22 -9.58 3.61
CA ASN A 27 -12.58 -10.12 3.75
C ASN A 27 -12.74 -11.46 3.04
N THR A 28 -11.81 -11.84 2.17
CA THR A 28 -11.78 -13.15 1.55
C THR A 28 -11.11 -14.12 2.52
N GLU A 29 -11.88 -14.86 3.32
CA GLU A 29 -11.41 -15.84 4.32
C GLU A 29 -10.44 -16.92 3.79
N LYS A 30 -10.18 -16.98 2.48
CA LYS A 30 -9.20 -17.87 1.86
C LYS A 30 -7.74 -17.44 2.05
N ILE A 31 -7.45 -16.17 2.35
CA ILE A 31 -6.08 -15.65 2.38
C ILE A 31 -5.70 -15.23 3.79
N ASN A 32 -4.64 -15.84 4.32
CA ASN A 32 -4.12 -15.50 5.65
C ASN A 32 -3.54 -14.08 5.66
N ASP A 33 -3.81 -13.32 6.73
CA ASP A 33 -3.38 -11.92 6.93
C ASP A 33 -1.88 -11.68 6.66
N LYS A 34 -1.03 -12.69 6.85
CA LYS A 34 0.42 -12.63 6.57
C LYS A 34 0.76 -12.39 5.09
N TYR A 35 -0.08 -12.83 4.16
CA TYR A 35 0.19 -12.72 2.72
C TYR A 35 -0.33 -11.41 2.11
N ILE A 36 -1.27 -10.74 2.79
CA ILE A 36 -1.86 -9.48 2.31
C ILE A 36 -0.78 -8.42 2.02
N PRO A 37 0.21 -8.16 2.90
CA PRO A 37 1.27 -7.19 2.63
C PRO A 37 2.10 -7.57 1.39
N MET A 38 2.35 -8.85 1.17
CA MET A 38 3.15 -9.33 0.04
C MET A 38 2.42 -9.13 -1.29
N ILE A 39 1.10 -9.41 -1.31
CA ILE A 39 0.25 -9.19 -2.47
C ILE A 39 0.13 -7.70 -2.77
N LEU A 40 -0.10 -6.88 -1.73
CA LEU A 40 -0.20 -5.43 -1.88
C LEU A 40 1.12 -4.82 -2.37
N LEU A 41 2.27 -5.34 -1.94
CA LEU A 41 3.57 -4.88 -2.42
C LEU A 41 3.73 -5.11 -3.92
N PHE A 42 3.37 -6.30 -4.40
CA PHE A 42 3.44 -6.61 -5.82
C PHE A 42 2.50 -5.71 -6.63
N LEU A 43 1.26 -5.53 -6.17
CA LEU A 43 0.29 -4.65 -6.79
C LEU A 43 0.71 -3.17 -6.74
N GLY A 44 1.34 -2.73 -5.66
CA GLY A 44 1.80 -1.36 -5.50
C GLY A 44 2.96 -1.03 -6.43
N ILE A 45 3.90 -1.96 -6.61
CA ILE A 45 4.99 -1.81 -7.59
C ILE A 45 4.44 -1.78 -9.01
N LEU A 46 3.56 -2.74 -9.36
CA LEU A 46 2.96 -2.79 -10.70
C LEU A 46 2.11 -1.55 -10.99
N GLY A 47 1.33 -1.07 -10.02
CA GLY A 47 0.51 0.13 -10.16
C GLY A 47 1.35 1.39 -10.32
N ALA A 48 2.42 1.54 -9.53
CA ALA A 48 3.32 2.67 -9.65
C ALA A 48 4.07 2.67 -11.00
N VAL A 49 4.53 1.50 -11.46
CA VAL A 49 5.12 1.32 -12.79
C VAL A 49 4.10 1.60 -13.91
N GLY A 50 2.85 1.19 -13.76
CA GLY A 50 1.80 1.46 -14.74
C GLY A 50 1.43 2.94 -14.87
N ILE A 51 1.50 3.71 -13.77
CA ILE A 51 1.18 5.14 -13.77
C ILE A 51 2.37 5.99 -14.22
N MET A 52 3.56 5.70 -13.71
CA MET A 52 4.75 6.54 -13.90
C MET A 52 5.69 6.03 -14.99
N GLY A 53 5.39 4.87 -15.57
CA GLY A 53 6.25 4.17 -16.53
C GLY A 53 7.28 3.25 -15.86
N PRO A 54 7.93 2.37 -16.64
CA PRO A 54 8.95 1.45 -16.16
C PRO A 54 10.24 2.21 -15.81
N SER A 55 10.39 2.55 -14.53
CA SER A 55 11.58 3.21 -13.99
C SER A 55 11.89 2.69 -12.59
N VAL A 56 13.15 2.86 -12.16
CA VAL A 56 13.58 2.52 -10.79
C VAL A 56 12.84 3.38 -9.77
N GLU A 57 12.57 4.65 -10.09
CA GLU A 57 11.79 5.55 -9.24
C GLU A 57 10.37 5.02 -9.04
N SER A 58 9.70 4.56 -10.10
CA SER A 58 8.35 3.99 -10.02
C SER A 58 8.31 2.76 -9.11
N VAL A 59 9.34 1.91 -9.15
CA VAL A 59 9.44 0.75 -8.26
C VAL A 59 9.58 1.18 -6.80
N ILE A 60 10.46 2.15 -6.52
CA ILE A 60 10.64 2.71 -5.17
C ILE A 60 9.35 3.35 -4.67
N GLN A 61 8.66 4.11 -5.52
CA GLN A 61 7.36 4.71 -5.21
C GLN A 61 6.31 3.65 -4.85
N GLY A 62 6.25 2.55 -5.61
CA GLY A 62 5.36 1.43 -5.30
C GLY A 62 5.63 0.81 -3.93
N ILE A 63 6.90 0.68 -3.54
CA ILE A 63 7.30 0.19 -2.21
C ILE A 63 6.87 1.18 -1.12
N LEU A 64 7.16 2.48 -1.30
CA LEU A 64 6.81 3.53 -0.33
C LEU A 64 5.31 3.64 -0.12
N VAL A 65 4.53 3.65 -1.20
CA VAL A 65 3.06 3.73 -1.16
C VAL A 65 2.45 2.48 -0.54
N THR A 66 2.96 1.29 -0.86
CA THR A 66 2.53 0.05 -0.19
C THR A 66 2.83 0.13 1.31
N GLY A 67 4.05 0.52 1.68
CA GLY A 67 4.45 0.69 3.07
C GLY A 67 3.48 1.62 3.81
N ALA A 68 3.25 2.81 3.27
CA ALA A 68 2.29 3.77 3.81
C ALA A 68 0.91 3.13 4.00
N THR A 69 0.39 2.44 2.99
CA THR A 69 -0.93 1.78 3.04
C THR A 69 -1.02 0.73 4.14
N VAL A 70 -0.03 -0.18 4.22
CA VAL A 70 -0.03 -1.29 5.18
C VAL A 70 0.21 -0.79 6.61
N TYR A 71 1.10 0.19 6.80
CA TYR A 71 1.33 0.82 8.09
C TYR A 71 0.13 1.63 8.55
N THR A 72 -0.53 2.41 7.68
CA THR A 72 -1.78 3.11 8.02
C THR A 72 -2.85 2.11 8.51
N ASN A 73 -2.99 0.95 7.85
CA ASN A 73 -3.89 -0.10 8.33
C ASN A 73 -3.50 -0.66 9.71
N GLN A 74 -2.20 -0.82 9.99
CA GLN A 74 -1.73 -1.24 11.31
C GLN A 74 -1.96 -0.16 12.38
N LEU A 75 -1.71 1.11 12.06
CA LEU A 75 -1.96 2.25 12.95
C LEU A 75 -3.44 2.35 13.28
N ILE A 76 -4.35 2.25 12.29
CA ILE A 76 -5.80 2.23 12.53
C ILE A 76 -6.19 1.04 13.43
N LYS A 77 -5.67 -0.16 13.16
CA LYS A 77 -5.93 -1.33 14.01
C LYS A 77 -5.41 -1.14 15.45
N GLN A 78 -4.25 -0.51 15.62
CA GLN A 78 -3.69 -0.20 16.93
C GLN A 78 -4.52 0.86 17.66
N SER A 79 -4.94 1.93 16.99
CA SER A 79 -5.79 2.98 17.58
C SER A 79 -7.21 2.49 17.91
N CYS A 80 -7.75 1.52 17.16
CA CYS A 80 -9.03 0.90 17.49
C CYS A 80 -8.93 -0.19 18.57
N LYS A 81 -7.71 -0.65 18.90
CA LYS A 81 -7.48 -1.45 20.11
C LYS A 81 -7.49 -0.49 21.30
N LYS A 82 -8.70 -0.14 21.75
CA LYS A 82 -8.89 0.36 23.11
C LYS A 82 -8.45 -0.75 24.06
N GLU A 83 -7.75 -0.33 25.10
CA GLU A 83 -7.43 -1.12 26.31
C GLU A 83 -8.59 -2.01 26.74
#